data_AF-A0A3A9YDF4-F1
#
_entry.id   AF-A0A3A9YDF4-F1
#
_cell.length_a   1.000
_cell.length_b   1.000
_cell.length_c   1.000
_cell.angle_alpha   90.00
_cell.angle_beta   90.00
_cell.angle_gamma   90.00
#
_symmetry.space_group_name_H-M   'P 1'
#
loop_
_entity.id
_entity.type
_entity.pdbx_description
1 polymer ?
#
loop_
_entity_poly.entity_id
_entity_poly.type
_entity_poly.pdbx_seq_one_letter_code
_entity_poly.pdbx_strand_id
1 'polypeptide(L)'
;MTSAVGTSRDPRSRGDGLGWVTRAVFGDERVTLTVGAAPPAGHRVAARYAVVPSVSRARFLLPLGAPRATAAALLAYNALRPPRVRAVRAALGGLSRVGAAGPAFPTLTVSVPGGVTPAELLLAERLGETLAAGPLHAGCGVRPPDPNHKPTLALFTGDGRPRGYAKIGWNGATRALVTAEAAALRELAELTGVPDHPATPRLLAQVEWAGQVVAVVEPLPPRVRAVPLTEPPQIAALLAVARRGRPASPPRPLAGSSFLDRLTAEAARAGAADASGRRAVAAVAALARRHGGTALEFGHWHGDWVPWNLGRHAGELVAWDWEHSAPDVPLGFDLAHDAFQRAVVLRDEPAAAAAGAVDTRLARYGDQLGLDPARRQAVADAYLVEMWLRTFRLADAGAGWNAALHPALLDVIEKRHNV
;
A
#
# COMPACT_ATOMS: atom_id res chain seq x y z
N MET A 1 28.93 -39.74 -8.14
CA MET A 1 27.72 -39.56 -7.33
C MET A 1 27.50 -38.07 -7.11
N THR A 2 26.77 -37.44 -8.02
CA THR A 2 26.31 -36.06 -7.90
C THR A 2 24.99 -36.09 -7.12
N SER A 3 25.04 -35.67 -5.86
CA SER A 3 23.86 -35.54 -5.01
C SER A 3 22.87 -34.59 -5.67
N ALA A 4 21.72 -35.10 -6.12
CA ALA A 4 20.59 -34.29 -6.53
C ALA A 4 20.13 -33.49 -5.30
N VAL A 5 20.44 -32.20 -5.27
CA VAL A 5 19.88 -31.25 -4.31
C VAL A 5 18.37 -31.29 -4.48
N GLY A 6 17.68 -31.99 -3.58
CA GLY A 6 16.23 -32.08 -3.58
C GLY A 6 15.67 -30.66 -3.53
N THR A 7 14.92 -30.27 -4.57
CA THR A 7 14.16 -29.02 -4.52
C THR A 7 13.25 -29.08 -3.31
N SER A 8 13.51 -28.22 -2.32
CA SER A 8 12.70 -28.12 -1.11
C SER A 8 11.23 -28.03 -1.51
N ARG A 9 10.40 -28.95 -0.98
CA ARG A 9 8.95 -28.97 -1.21
C ARG A 9 8.22 -27.86 -0.46
N ASP A 10 8.89 -27.16 0.44
CA ASP A 10 8.35 -26.02 1.17
C ASP A 10 8.28 -24.79 0.24
N PRO A 11 7.08 -24.26 -0.04
CA PRO A 11 6.91 -23.04 -0.82
C PRO A 11 7.73 -21.85 -0.32
N ARG A 12 8.03 -21.78 0.99
CA ARG A 12 8.82 -20.71 1.61
C ARG A 12 10.25 -20.64 1.09
N SER A 13 10.82 -21.71 0.53
CA SER A 13 12.18 -21.66 -0.03
C SER A 13 12.24 -21.02 -1.42
N ARG A 14 11.10 -20.68 -2.02
CA ARG A 14 11.05 -20.07 -3.37
C ARG A 14 11.47 -18.60 -3.33
N GLY A 15 12.16 -18.14 -4.38
CA GLY A 15 12.52 -16.72 -4.56
C GLY A 15 11.42 -15.86 -5.19
N ASP A 16 10.28 -16.44 -5.55
CA ASP A 16 9.20 -15.76 -6.28
C ASP A 16 8.10 -15.20 -5.37
N GLY A 17 7.04 -14.68 -6.01
CA GLY A 17 5.85 -14.14 -5.34
C GLY A 17 5.26 -15.08 -4.28
N LEU A 18 5.15 -16.37 -4.59
CA LEU A 18 4.57 -17.34 -3.66
C LEU A 18 5.49 -17.56 -2.45
N GLY A 19 6.80 -17.63 -2.67
CA GLY A 19 7.76 -17.85 -1.60
C GLY A 19 7.77 -16.75 -0.55
N TRP A 20 7.84 -15.49 -0.96
CA TRP A 20 7.86 -14.40 0.03
C TRP A 20 6.52 -14.21 0.73
N VAL A 21 5.38 -14.37 0.03
CA VAL A 21 4.04 -14.33 0.67
C VAL A 21 3.91 -15.44 1.70
N THR A 22 4.34 -16.66 1.39
CA THR A 22 4.24 -17.77 2.35
C THR A 22 5.18 -17.60 3.54
N ARG A 23 6.38 -17.02 3.36
CA ARG A 23 7.26 -16.64 4.49
C ARG A 23 6.62 -15.58 5.38
N ALA A 24 5.98 -14.59 4.77
CA ALA A 24 5.35 -13.50 5.53
C ALA A 24 4.05 -13.93 6.22
N VAL A 25 3.25 -14.83 5.63
CA VAL A 25 1.95 -15.22 6.20
C VAL A 25 2.04 -16.45 7.11
N PHE A 26 2.97 -17.37 6.84
CA PHE A 26 3.12 -18.66 7.52
C PHE A 26 4.56 -18.88 7.99
N GLY A 27 5.14 -17.86 8.62
CA GLY A 27 6.56 -17.83 8.99
C GLY A 27 6.96 -18.73 10.17
N ASP A 28 6.01 -19.21 10.97
CA ASP A 28 6.32 -20.09 12.11
C ASP A 28 6.86 -21.45 11.62
N GLU A 29 7.99 -21.87 12.16
CA GLU A 29 8.70 -23.10 11.74
C GLU A 29 7.90 -24.37 12.06
N ARG A 30 6.98 -24.32 13.03
CA ARG A 30 6.07 -25.41 13.36
C ARG A 30 4.97 -25.58 12.31
N VAL A 31 4.72 -24.57 11.49
CA VAL A 31 3.77 -24.66 10.38
C VAL A 31 4.43 -25.36 9.19
N THR A 32 3.80 -26.43 8.73
CA THR A 32 4.22 -27.14 7.52
C THR A 32 3.37 -26.72 6.33
N LEU A 33 4.05 -26.35 5.23
CA LEU A 33 3.42 -26.01 3.96
C LEU A 33 3.76 -27.06 2.90
N THR A 34 2.74 -27.60 2.24
CA THR A 34 2.92 -28.54 1.11
C THR A 34 2.05 -28.17 -0.08
N VAL A 35 2.50 -28.49 -1.30
CA VAL A 35 1.67 -28.38 -2.51
C VAL A 35 1.38 -29.77 -3.05
N GLY A 36 0.09 -30.14 -3.09
CA GLY A 36 -0.36 -31.43 -3.63
C GLY A 36 0.09 -32.67 -2.85
N ALA A 37 0.58 -32.51 -1.61
CA ALA A 37 1.00 -33.62 -0.75
C ALA A 37 0.21 -33.66 0.56
N ALA A 38 0.12 -34.84 1.15
CA ALA A 38 -0.52 -35.07 2.45
C ALA A 38 0.21 -34.32 3.58
N PRO A 39 -0.48 -33.95 4.68
CA PRO A 39 0.17 -33.45 5.87
C PRO A 39 1.15 -34.50 6.43
N PRO A 40 2.27 -34.08 7.06
CA PRO A 40 3.17 -35.01 7.73
C PRO A 40 2.48 -35.68 8.93
N ALA A 41 3.02 -36.81 9.37
CA ALA A 41 2.53 -37.52 10.55
C ALA A 41 2.51 -36.61 11.78
N GLY A 42 1.49 -36.77 12.63
CA GLY A 42 1.31 -35.94 13.83
C GLY A 42 0.86 -34.51 13.56
N HIS A 43 0.64 -34.10 12.31
CA HIS A 43 0.06 -32.79 11.97
C HIS A 43 -1.41 -32.92 11.52
N ARG A 44 -2.19 -31.88 11.78
CA ARG A 44 -3.54 -31.71 11.24
C ARG A 44 -3.56 -30.59 10.21
N VAL A 45 -4.41 -30.73 9.20
CA VAL A 45 -4.67 -29.67 8.22
C VAL A 45 -5.46 -28.55 8.90
N ALA A 46 -4.92 -27.33 8.87
CA ALA A 46 -5.58 -26.14 9.39
C ALA A 46 -6.22 -25.31 8.28
N ALA A 47 -5.59 -25.22 7.12
CA ALA A 47 -6.15 -24.49 5.98
C ALA A 47 -5.70 -25.08 4.64
N ARG A 48 -6.48 -24.81 3.59
CA ARG A 48 -6.14 -25.15 2.20
C ARG A 48 -6.41 -23.96 1.30
N TYR A 49 -5.54 -23.78 0.30
CA TYR A 49 -5.64 -22.70 -0.68
C TYR A 49 -5.47 -23.24 -2.10
N ALA A 50 -6.31 -22.79 -3.02
CA ALA A 50 -6.03 -22.92 -4.45
C ALA A 50 -4.97 -21.88 -4.84
N VAL A 51 -3.90 -22.32 -5.51
CA VAL A 51 -2.84 -21.45 -6.03
C VAL A 51 -3.15 -21.11 -7.48
N VAL A 52 -3.62 -19.88 -7.72
CA VAL A 52 -4.16 -19.48 -9.04
C VAL A 52 -3.20 -18.56 -9.79
N PRO A 53 -2.96 -18.77 -11.09
CA PRO A 53 -3.43 -19.90 -11.91
C PRO A 53 -2.55 -21.15 -11.77
N SER A 54 -1.31 -21.00 -11.28
CA SER A 54 -0.36 -22.09 -11.06
C SER A 54 0.66 -21.70 -9.99
N VAL A 55 1.43 -22.67 -9.49
CA VAL A 55 2.53 -22.42 -8.53
C VAL A 55 3.57 -21.45 -9.10
N SER A 56 3.99 -21.66 -10.36
CA SER A 56 5.01 -20.85 -11.03
C SER A 56 4.58 -19.42 -11.38
N ARG A 57 3.27 -19.16 -11.43
CA ARG A 57 2.71 -17.85 -11.80
C ARG A 57 1.70 -17.35 -10.78
N ALA A 58 1.84 -17.75 -9.51
CA ALA A 58 0.85 -17.49 -8.48
C ALA A 58 0.48 -16.00 -8.42
N ARG A 59 -0.82 -15.72 -8.51
CA ARG A 59 -1.44 -14.40 -8.38
C ARG A 59 -2.42 -14.33 -7.22
N PHE A 60 -2.97 -15.47 -6.81
CA PHE A 60 -3.86 -15.56 -5.66
C PHE A 60 -3.68 -16.88 -4.91
N LEU A 61 -3.82 -16.78 -3.59
CA LEU A 61 -4.17 -17.89 -2.70
C LEU A 61 -5.64 -17.72 -2.35
N LEU A 62 -6.49 -18.62 -2.84
CA LEU A 62 -7.94 -18.58 -2.58
C LEU A 62 -8.28 -19.65 -1.53
N PRO A 63 -9.01 -19.31 -0.45
CA PRO A 63 -9.33 -20.29 0.58
C PRO A 63 -10.21 -21.40 0.00
N LEU A 64 -9.92 -22.64 0.35
CA LEU A 64 -10.72 -23.83 0.04
C LEU A 64 -11.51 -24.28 1.27
N GLY A 65 -12.55 -25.07 1.07
CA GLY A 65 -13.45 -25.54 2.15
C GLY A 65 -14.60 -24.58 2.48
N ALA A 66 -14.62 -23.39 1.91
CA ALA A 66 -15.72 -22.42 2.04
C ALA A 66 -16.06 -21.76 0.69
N PRO A 67 -16.89 -22.42 -0.15
CA PRO A 67 -17.23 -21.96 -1.51
C PRO A 67 -17.66 -20.49 -1.61
N ARG A 68 -18.44 -20.01 -0.63
CA ARG A 68 -18.92 -18.63 -0.58
C ARG A 68 -17.80 -17.64 -0.25
N ALA A 69 -16.90 -17.98 0.67
CA ALA A 69 -15.71 -17.18 0.96
C ALA A 69 -14.75 -17.12 -0.24
N THR A 70 -14.52 -18.25 -0.92
CA THR A 70 -13.73 -18.31 -2.16
C THR A 70 -14.31 -17.38 -3.23
N ALA A 71 -15.63 -17.46 -3.45
CA ALA A 71 -16.32 -16.59 -4.40
C ALA A 71 -16.25 -15.12 -3.98
N ALA A 72 -16.42 -14.81 -2.69
CA ALA A 72 -16.30 -13.45 -2.18
C ALA A 72 -14.90 -12.88 -2.39
N ALA A 73 -13.84 -13.64 -2.13
CA ALA A 73 -12.45 -13.24 -2.39
C ALA A 73 -12.21 -12.91 -3.88
N LEU A 74 -12.83 -13.66 -4.79
CA LEU A 74 -12.77 -13.39 -6.23
C LEU A 74 -13.59 -12.16 -6.63
N LEU A 75 -14.78 -11.97 -6.06
CA LEU A 75 -15.70 -10.90 -6.45
C LEU A 75 -15.47 -9.58 -5.71
N ALA A 76 -14.68 -9.58 -4.64
CA ALA A 76 -14.33 -8.39 -3.87
C ALA A 76 -13.75 -7.29 -4.78
N TYR A 77 -14.41 -6.13 -4.75
CA TYR A 77 -14.07 -4.94 -5.53
C TYR A 77 -13.86 -5.19 -7.02
N ASN A 78 -14.56 -6.18 -7.59
CA ASN A 78 -14.40 -6.55 -9.00
C ASN A 78 -14.79 -5.41 -9.96
N ALA A 79 -15.62 -4.47 -9.51
CA ALA A 79 -15.99 -3.27 -10.26
C ALA A 79 -14.86 -2.23 -10.37
N LEU A 80 -13.79 -2.34 -9.56
CA LEU A 80 -12.58 -1.51 -9.67
C LEU A 80 -11.55 -2.11 -10.64
N ARG A 81 -11.85 -3.23 -11.28
CA ARG A 81 -10.92 -3.95 -12.15
C ARG A 81 -11.19 -3.67 -13.63
N PRO A 82 -10.18 -3.75 -14.49
CA PRO A 82 -10.37 -3.68 -15.94
C PRO A 82 -11.42 -4.70 -16.42
N PRO A 83 -12.22 -4.40 -17.48
CA PRO A 83 -13.34 -5.23 -17.90
C PRO A 83 -13.00 -6.70 -18.13
N ARG A 84 -11.85 -6.99 -18.74
CA ARG A 84 -11.36 -8.36 -18.97
C ARG A 84 -11.11 -9.11 -17.66
N VAL A 85 -10.42 -8.48 -16.71
CA VAL A 85 -10.16 -9.05 -15.37
C VAL A 85 -11.47 -9.25 -14.62
N ARG A 86 -12.39 -8.29 -14.74
CA ARG A 86 -13.72 -8.36 -14.12
C ARG A 86 -14.51 -9.58 -14.60
N ALA A 87 -14.53 -9.83 -15.90
CA ALA A 87 -15.22 -10.98 -16.49
C ALA A 87 -14.60 -12.31 -16.02
N VAL A 88 -13.27 -12.44 -16.05
CA VAL A 88 -12.57 -13.66 -15.60
C VAL A 88 -12.85 -13.94 -14.12
N ARG A 89 -12.74 -12.93 -13.25
CA ARG A 89 -13.03 -13.07 -11.82
C ARG A 89 -14.50 -13.38 -11.55
N ALA A 90 -15.42 -12.85 -12.37
CA ALA A 90 -16.84 -13.16 -12.26
C ALA A 90 -17.13 -14.63 -12.60
N ALA A 91 -16.54 -15.15 -13.68
CA ALA A 91 -16.69 -16.55 -14.07
C ALA A 91 -16.11 -17.49 -13.00
N LEU A 92 -14.87 -17.26 -12.56
CA LEU A 92 -14.24 -18.05 -11.49
C LEU A 92 -15.03 -17.95 -10.18
N GLY A 93 -15.57 -16.77 -9.85
CA GLY A 93 -16.39 -16.55 -8.66
C GLY A 93 -17.69 -17.36 -8.73
N GLY A 94 -18.36 -17.39 -9.89
CA GLY A 94 -19.54 -18.21 -10.13
C GLY A 94 -19.26 -19.71 -9.95
N LEU A 95 -18.20 -20.22 -10.58
CA LEU A 95 -17.75 -21.61 -10.43
C LEU A 95 -17.37 -21.95 -8.99
N SER A 96 -16.76 -21.00 -8.27
CA SER A 96 -16.38 -21.20 -6.86
C SER A 96 -17.59 -21.33 -5.95
N ARG A 97 -18.70 -20.62 -6.21
CA ARG A 97 -19.93 -20.73 -5.39
C ARG A 97 -20.53 -22.12 -5.36
N VAL A 98 -20.36 -22.88 -6.46
CA VAL A 98 -20.85 -24.26 -6.60
C VAL A 98 -19.75 -25.30 -6.34
N GLY A 99 -18.57 -24.88 -5.84
CA GLY A 99 -17.46 -25.78 -5.50
C GLY A 99 -16.67 -26.33 -6.70
N ALA A 100 -16.98 -25.91 -7.92
CA ALA A 100 -16.40 -26.47 -9.15
C ALA A 100 -15.01 -25.92 -9.51
N ALA A 101 -14.60 -24.79 -8.94
CA ALA A 101 -13.32 -24.15 -9.28
C ALA A 101 -12.09 -24.77 -8.57
N GLY A 102 -12.28 -25.34 -7.37
CA GLY A 102 -11.18 -25.78 -6.50
C GLY A 102 -10.27 -26.87 -7.10
N PRO A 103 -10.83 -27.98 -7.64
CA PRO A 103 -10.02 -29.11 -8.14
C PRO A 103 -9.14 -28.78 -9.36
N ALA A 104 -9.41 -27.69 -10.07
CA ALA A 104 -8.69 -27.31 -11.28
C ALA A 104 -7.30 -26.68 -11.00
N PHE A 105 -6.99 -26.37 -9.73
CA PHE A 105 -5.77 -25.65 -9.35
C PHE A 105 -4.91 -26.45 -8.36
N PRO A 106 -3.57 -26.26 -8.37
CA PRO A 106 -2.71 -26.79 -7.33
C PRO A 106 -3.17 -26.34 -5.94
N THR A 107 -3.19 -27.27 -4.98
CA THR A 107 -3.61 -27.01 -3.61
C THR A 107 -2.39 -26.84 -2.70
N LEU A 108 -2.26 -25.65 -2.11
CA LEU A 108 -1.40 -25.39 -0.96
C LEU A 108 -2.12 -25.86 0.31
N THR A 109 -1.53 -26.76 1.07
CA THR A 109 -2.03 -27.24 2.36
C THR A 109 -1.17 -26.65 3.48
N VAL A 110 -1.83 -26.04 4.46
CA VAL A 110 -1.23 -25.50 5.69
C VAL A 110 -1.56 -26.46 6.82
N SER A 111 -0.54 -27.02 7.45
CA SER A 111 -0.68 -28.01 8.51
C SER A 111 0.04 -27.56 9.78
N VAL A 112 -0.55 -27.87 10.92
CA VAL A 112 -0.02 -27.54 12.26
C VAL A 112 0.13 -28.82 13.09
N PRO A 113 1.05 -28.87 14.08
CA PRO A 113 1.18 -30.03 14.95
C PRO A 113 -0.12 -30.34 15.70
N GLY A 114 -0.39 -31.62 15.91
CA GLY A 114 -1.47 -32.08 16.77
C GLY A 114 -1.29 -31.56 18.19
N GLY A 115 -2.40 -31.19 18.84
CA GLY A 115 -2.39 -30.63 20.21
C GLY A 115 -2.08 -29.14 20.31
N VAL A 116 -1.67 -28.47 19.23
CA VAL A 116 -1.43 -27.01 19.22
C VAL A 116 -2.67 -26.28 18.71
N THR A 117 -3.04 -25.18 19.36
CA THR A 117 -4.16 -24.34 18.93
C THR A 117 -3.77 -23.58 17.66
N PRO A 118 -4.53 -23.63 16.55
CA PRO A 118 -4.13 -23.00 15.30
C PRO A 118 -3.96 -21.48 15.42
N ALA A 119 -4.72 -20.82 16.31
CA ALA A 119 -4.59 -19.40 16.62
C ALA A 119 -3.24 -19.01 17.24
N GLU A 120 -2.46 -19.96 17.77
CA GLU A 120 -1.09 -19.72 18.22
C GLU A 120 -0.09 -19.61 17.05
N LEU A 121 -0.43 -20.16 15.88
CA LEU A 121 0.50 -20.30 14.75
C LEU A 121 0.04 -19.56 13.48
N LEU A 122 -1.28 -19.38 13.32
CA LEU A 122 -1.89 -18.89 12.09
C LEU A 122 -2.57 -17.56 12.33
N LEU A 123 -2.06 -16.53 11.64
CA LEU A 123 -2.56 -15.18 11.75
C LEU A 123 -4.06 -15.06 11.46
N ALA A 124 -4.59 -15.79 10.47
CA ALA A 124 -6.01 -15.71 10.13
C ALA A 124 -6.93 -16.16 11.28
N GLU A 125 -6.51 -17.20 12.03
CA GLU A 125 -7.24 -17.72 13.20
C GLU A 125 -7.16 -16.73 14.37
N ARG A 126 -5.96 -16.21 14.65
CA ARG A 126 -5.75 -15.17 15.66
C ARG A 126 -6.59 -13.92 15.41
N LEU A 127 -6.71 -13.50 14.14
CA LEU A 127 -7.53 -12.36 13.76
C LEU A 127 -9.03 -12.67 13.87
N GLY A 128 -9.45 -13.93 13.71
CA GLY A 128 -10.82 -14.37 13.99
C GLY A 128 -11.24 -14.13 15.44
N GLU A 129 -10.36 -14.47 16.38
CA GLU A 129 -10.53 -14.18 17.82
C GLU A 129 -10.53 -12.67 18.08
N THR A 130 -9.55 -11.96 17.54
CA THR A 130 -9.38 -10.50 17.75
C THR A 130 -10.59 -9.71 17.27
N LEU A 131 -11.19 -10.11 16.16
CA LEU A 131 -12.36 -9.43 15.57
C LEU A 131 -13.70 -9.95 16.12
N ALA A 132 -13.68 -10.88 17.09
CA ALA A 132 -14.85 -11.59 17.61
C ALA A 132 -15.77 -12.11 16.48
N ALA A 133 -15.17 -12.61 15.39
CA ALA A 133 -15.87 -12.97 14.17
C ALA A 133 -16.02 -14.49 13.97
N GLY A 134 -15.48 -15.29 14.90
CA GLY A 134 -15.37 -16.73 14.75
C GLY A 134 -14.34 -17.12 13.68
N PRO A 135 -14.41 -18.36 13.14
CA PRO A 135 -13.46 -18.84 12.13
C PRO A 135 -13.50 -17.99 10.86
N LEU A 136 -12.31 -17.57 10.39
CA LEU A 136 -12.15 -16.74 9.20
C LEU A 136 -11.41 -17.50 8.09
N HIS A 137 -11.85 -17.27 6.87
CA HIS A 137 -11.17 -17.69 5.65
C HIS A 137 -10.42 -16.50 5.05
N ALA A 138 -9.11 -16.64 4.90
CA ALA A 138 -8.28 -15.62 4.28
C ALA A 138 -8.08 -15.90 2.79
N GLY A 139 -8.23 -14.88 1.94
CA GLY A 139 -7.66 -14.87 0.59
C GLY A 139 -6.46 -13.94 0.53
N CYS A 140 -5.42 -14.26 -0.24
CA CYS A 140 -4.24 -13.41 -0.39
C CYS A 140 -3.92 -13.17 -1.86
N GLY A 141 -3.67 -11.91 -2.22
CA GLY A 141 -3.04 -11.60 -3.50
C GLY A 141 -1.55 -11.97 -3.45
N VAL A 142 -1.04 -12.52 -4.53
CA VAL A 142 0.39 -12.85 -4.70
C VAL A 142 0.96 -11.92 -5.77
N ARG A 143 1.89 -11.09 -5.35
CA ARG A 143 2.61 -10.14 -6.21
C ARG A 143 4.10 -10.48 -6.20
N PRO A 144 4.88 -10.14 -7.24
CA PRO A 144 6.33 -10.15 -7.13
C PRO A 144 6.81 -9.29 -5.95
N PRO A 145 7.98 -9.59 -5.37
CA PRO A 145 8.58 -8.70 -4.38
C PRO A 145 8.74 -7.28 -4.92
N ASP A 146 8.41 -6.28 -4.10
CA ASP A 146 8.61 -4.84 -4.35
C ASP A 146 8.88 -4.19 -2.98
N PRO A 147 9.66 -3.09 -2.92
CA PRO A 147 9.98 -2.44 -1.65
C PRO A 147 8.74 -2.06 -0.81
N ASN A 148 7.62 -1.71 -1.45
CA ASN A 148 6.38 -1.31 -0.79
C ASN A 148 5.41 -2.48 -0.56
N HIS A 149 5.70 -3.67 -1.09
CA HIS A 149 4.75 -4.77 -1.03
C HIS A 149 4.69 -5.40 0.37
N LYS A 150 3.55 -5.15 1.00
CA LYS A 150 3.01 -5.86 2.16
C LYS A 150 1.98 -6.90 1.71
N PRO A 151 2.00 -8.15 2.22
CA PRO A 151 0.91 -9.08 2.00
C PRO A 151 -0.38 -8.51 2.60
N THR A 152 -1.50 -8.81 1.97
CA THR A 152 -2.82 -8.44 2.48
C THR A 152 -3.74 -9.64 2.47
N LEU A 153 -4.24 -10.02 3.64
CA LEU A 153 -5.25 -11.06 3.79
C LEU A 153 -6.63 -10.42 3.73
N ALA A 154 -7.41 -10.77 2.73
CA ALA A 154 -8.84 -10.48 2.68
C ALA A 154 -9.57 -11.53 3.53
N LEU A 155 -10.16 -11.10 4.65
CA LEU A 155 -10.77 -11.98 5.64
C LEU A 155 -12.29 -12.08 5.42
N PHE A 156 -12.80 -13.31 5.38
CA PHE A 156 -14.22 -13.61 5.18
C PHE A 156 -14.72 -14.63 6.20
N THR A 157 -15.96 -14.53 6.62
CA THR A 157 -16.67 -15.64 7.27
C THR A 157 -16.99 -16.74 6.26
N GLY A 158 -17.39 -17.93 6.74
CA GLY A 158 -17.71 -19.08 5.87
C GLY A 158 -18.85 -18.83 4.87
N ASP A 159 -19.76 -17.91 5.17
CA ASP A 159 -20.83 -17.47 4.28
C ASP A 159 -20.39 -16.41 3.24
N GLY A 160 -19.13 -15.97 3.29
CA GLY A 160 -18.53 -15.02 2.35
C GLY A 160 -18.70 -13.54 2.72
N ARG A 161 -19.18 -13.21 3.94
CA ARG A 161 -19.21 -11.82 4.40
C ARG A 161 -17.79 -11.31 4.69
N PRO A 162 -17.37 -10.17 4.11
CA PRO A 162 -16.05 -9.61 4.39
C PRO A 162 -15.99 -9.08 5.83
N ARG A 163 -14.89 -9.37 6.53
CA ARG A 163 -14.65 -8.94 7.93
C ARG A 163 -13.51 -7.94 8.05
N GLY A 164 -12.58 -7.92 7.11
CA GLY A 164 -11.48 -6.94 7.10
C GLY A 164 -10.38 -7.31 6.11
N TYR A 165 -9.48 -6.37 5.89
CA TYR A 165 -8.26 -6.55 5.10
C TYR A 165 -7.06 -6.37 6.02
N ALA A 166 -6.38 -7.47 6.35
CA ALA A 166 -5.22 -7.47 7.23
C ALA A 166 -3.95 -7.22 6.41
N LYS A 167 -3.35 -6.04 6.57
CA LYS A 167 -2.08 -5.64 5.95
C LYS A 167 -0.94 -6.01 6.89
N ILE A 168 0.07 -6.72 6.37
CA ILE A 168 1.13 -7.33 7.19
C ILE A 168 2.46 -6.63 6.94
N GLY A 169 2.94 -5.90 7.94
CA GLY A 169 4.29 -5.34 7.98
C GLY A 169 5.27 -6.42 8.42
N TRP A 170 6.04 -6.96 7.48
CA TRP A 170 6.87 -8.16 7.66
C TRP A 170 8.37 -7.86 7.72
N ASN A 171 8.78 -6.66 7.32
CA ASN A 171 10.16 -6.17 7.41
C ASN A 171 10.17 -4.72 7.97
N GLY A 172 11.35 -4.12 8.15
CA GLY A 172 11.48 -2.77 8.72
C GLY A 172 10.63 -1.73 7.99
N ALA A 173 10.73 -1.70 6.66
CA ALA A 173 10.00 -0.75 5.82
C ALA A 173 8.48 -0.92 5.95
N THR A 174 7.97 -2.13 5.73
CA THR A 174 6.53 -2.41 5.73
C THR A 174 5.91 -2.33 7.12
N ARG A 175 6.66 -2.59 8.20
CA ARG A 175 6.21 -2.31 9.57
C ARG A 175 5.96 -0.82 9.80
N ALA A 176 6.86 0.04 9.32
CA ALA A 176 6.67 1.49 9.40
C ALA A 176 5.44 1.94 8.61
N LEU A 177 5.25 1.42 7.39
CA LEU A 177 4.07 1.72 6.56
C LEU A 177 2.75 1.29 7.21
N VAL A 178 2.67 0.05 7.70
CA VAL A 178 1.45 -0.46 8.37
C VAL A 178 1.15 0.31 9.66
N THR A 179 2.19 0.71 10.40
CA THR A 179 2.04 1.53 11.61
C THR A 179 1.54 2.93 11.26
N ALA A 180 2.09 3.55 10.22
CA ALA A 180 1.67 4.86 9.74
C ALA A 180 0.21 4.84 9.27
N GLU A 181 -0.21 3.81 8.52
CA GLU A 181 -1.60 3.66 8.12
C GLU A 181 -2.54 3.49 9.32
N ALA A 182 -2.17 2.67 10.30
CA ALA A 182 -2.97 2.50 11.50
C ALA A 182 -3.10 3.81 12.29
N ALA A 183 -2.03 4.61 12.39
CA ALA A 183 -2.09 5.94 13.00
C ALA A 183 -3.01 6.89 12.21
N ALA A 184 -2.83 6.97 10.90
CA ALA A 184 -3.66 7.80 10.03
C ALA A 184 -5.15 7.44 10.15
N LEU A 185 -5.50 6.15 10.07
CA LEU A 185 -6.90 5.70 10.16
C LEU A 185 -7.55 5.96 11.52
N ARG A 186 -6.78 6.01 12.61
CA ARG A 186 -7.31 6.44 13.93
C ARG A 186 -7.67 7.91 13.91
N GLU A 187 -6.79 8.75 13.39
CA GLU A 187 -7.04 10.20 13.32
C GLU A 187 -8.18 10.53 12.34
N LEU A 188 -8.29 9.79 11.23
CA LEU A 188 -9.32 9.99 10.21
C LEU A 188 -10.72 9.57 10.71
N ALA A 189 -10.81 8.68 11.71
CA ALA A 189 -12.10 8.31 12.30
C ALA A 189 -12.82 9.53 12.90
N GLU A 190 -12.06 10.47 13.46
CA GLU A 190 -12.55 11.73 14.05
C GLU A 190 -13.03 12.75 12.99
N LEU A 191 -12.79 12.49 11.70
CA LEU A 191 -13.18 13.36 10.59
C LEU A 191 -14.47 12.91 9.90
N THR A 192 -15.14 11.89 10.43
CA THR A 192 -16.41 11.41 9.89
C THR A 192 -17.44 12.56 9.87
N GLY A 193 -17.98 12.87 8.69
CA GLY A 193 -18.96 13.96 8.52
C GLY A 193 -18.36 15.35 8.27
N VAL A 194 -17.03 15.50 8.26
CA VAL A 194 -16.40 16.75 7.80
C VAL A 194 -16.74 16.97 6.30
N PRO A 195 -17.28 18.15 5.93
CA PRO A 195 -17.61 18.45 4.54
C PRO A 195 -16.43 18.22 3.58
N ASP A 196 -16.73 17.66 2.40
CA ASP A 196 -15.79 17.34 1.32
C ASP A 196 -14.66 16.35 1.65
N HIS A 197 -14.47 15.98 2.92
CA HIS A 197 -13.50 14.96 3.28
C HIS A 197 -13.97 13.61 2.72
N PRO A 198 -13.10 12.85 2.03
CA PRO A 198 -13.49 11.54 1.52
C PRO A 198 -13.86 10.60 2.67
N ALA A 199 -14.83 9.72 2.44
CA ALA A 199 -15.07 8.60 3.34
C ALA A 199 -13.83 7.70 3.38
N THR A 200 -13.45 7.26 4.57
CA THR A 200 -12.26 6.41 4.79
C THR A 200 -12.65 5.12 5.49
N PRO A 201 -12.03 3.97 5.15
CA PRO A 201 -12.27 2.74 5.90
C PRO A 201 -11.74 2.89 7.32
N ARG A 202 -12.43 2.32 8.31
CA ARG A 202 -11.97 2.36 9.70
C ARG A 202 -10.84 1.36 9.96
N LEU A 203 -9.99 1.69 10.93
CA LEU A 203 -9.11 0.69 11.55
C LEU A 203 -9.96 -0.21 12.47
N LEU A 204 -9.97 -1.51 12.21
CA LEU A 204 -10.71 -2.49 13.01
C LEU A 204 -9.85 -3.08 14.13
N ALA A 205 -8.57 -3.32 13.87
CA ALA A 205 -7.61 -3.82 14.86
C ALA A 205 -6.18 -3.48 14.43
N GLN A 206 -5.29 -3.31 15.41
CA GLN A 206 -3.84 -3.37 15.20
C GLN A 206 -3.26 -4.40 16.17
N VAL A 207 -2.50 -5.35 15.67
CA VAL A 207 -1.87 -6.41 16.47
C VAL A 207 -0.40 -6.54 16.14
N GLU A 208 0.40 -6.89 17.14
CA GLU A 208 1.75 -7.41 16.94
C GLU A 208 1.70 -8.94 16.95
N TRP A 209 2.36 -9.56 15.99
CA TRP A 209 2.32 -11.01 15.81
C TRP A 209 3.65 -11.51 15.26
N ALA A 210 4.36 -12.36 16.01
CA ALA A 210 5.61 -12.97 15.57
C ALA A 210 6.63 -11.97 14.95
N GLY A 211 6.81 -10.81 15.59
CA GLY A 211 7.70 -9.73 15.09
C GLY A 211 7.17 -8.94 13.88
N GLN A 212 5.90 -9.16 13.51
CA GLN A 212 5.18 -8.41 12.49
C GLN A 212 4.22 -7.41 13.12
N VAL A 213 3.90 -6.36 12.38
CA VAL A 213 2.82 -5.42 12.71
C VAL A 213 1.68 -5.66 11.72
N VAL A 214 0.47 -5.87 12.21
CA VAL A 214 -0.70 -6.14 11.36
C VAL A 214 -1.79 -5.12 11.66
N ALA A 215 -2.24 -4.42 10.62
CA ALA A 215 -3.41 -3.55 10.68
C ALA A 215 -4.56 -4.20 9.92
N VAL A 216 -5.71 -4.37 10.58
CA VAL A 216 -6.95 -4.83 9.96
C VAL A 216 -7.79 -3.62 9.62
N VAL A 217 -8.00 -3.41 8.32
CA VAL A 217 -8.77 -2.28 7.79
C VAL A 217 -10.17 -2.74 7.38
N GLU A 218 -11.17 -1.90 7.63
CA GLU A 218 -12.55 -2.14 7.25
C GLU A 218 -12.69 -2.38 5.73
N PRO A 219 -13.54 -3.32 5.29
CA PRO A 219 -13.88 -3.43 3.88
C PRO A 219 -14.45 -2.10 3.35
N LEU A 220 -13.93 -1.62 2.23
CA LEU A 220 -14.55 -0.53 1.45
C LEU A 220 -16.03 -0.81 1.19
N PRO A 221 -16.86 0.24 1.05
CA PRO A 221 -18.28 0.10 0.80
C PRO A 221 -18.61 -0.85 -0.35
N PRO A 222 -19.66 -1.69 -0.21
CA PRO A 222 -20.06 -2.59 -1.27
C PRO A 222 -20.43 -1.76 -2.50
N ARG A 223 -19.97 -2.17 -3.68
CA ARG A 223 -20.22 -1.48 -4.96
C ARG A 223 -19.52 -0.12 -5.11
N VAL A 224 -18.45 0.17 -4.37
CA VAL A 224 -17.53 1.25 -4.78
C VAL A 224 -17.14 1.14 -6.26
N ARG A 225 -17.03 2.27 -6.96
CA ARG A 225 -16.64 2.38 -8.37
C ARG A 225 -15.39 3.24 -8.51
N ALA A 226 -14.55 2.94 -9.49
CA ALA A 226 -13.35 3.72 -9.73
C ALA A 226 -13.73 5.15 -10.17
N VAL A 227 -12.93 6.13 -9.75
CA VAL A 227 -12.99 7.47 -10.31
C VAL A 227 -12.46 7.42 -11.76
N PRO A 228 -13.15 8.02 -12.75
CA PRO A 228 -12.65 8.11 -14.12
C PRO A 228 -11.27 8.77 -14.18
N LEU A 229 -10.37 8.22 -14.98
CA LEU A 229 -9.02 8.79 -15.15
C LEU A 229 -9.05 10.21 -15.75
N THR A 230 -10.11 10.57 -16.46
CA THR A 230 -10.32 11.89 -17.05
C THR A 230 -10.95 12.89 -16.09
N GLU A 231 -11.40 12.46 -14.90
CA GLU A 231 -12.01 13.36 -13.92
C GLU A 231 -10.97 14.40 -13.45
N PRO A 232 -11.30 15.70 -13.42
CA PRO A 232 -10.42 16.71 -12.86
C PRO A 232 -10.20 16.47 -11.36
N PRO A 233 -9.08 16.95 -10.79
CA PRO A 233 -8.83 16.80 -9.37
C PRO A 233 -9.91 17.53 -8.55
N GLN A 234 -10.42 16.86 -7.53
CA GLN A 234 -11.45 17.41 -6.64
C GLN A 234 -10.80 18.32 -5.60
N ILE A 235 -10.69 19.62 -5.92
CA ILE A 235 -9.97 20.60 -5.10
C ILE A 235 -10.55 20.70 -3.68
N ALA A 236 -11.87 20.69 -3.53
CA ALA A 236 -12.51 20.72 -2.22
C ALA A 236 -12.08 19.52 -1.34
N ALA A 237 -12.01 18.32 -1.91
CA ALA A 237 -11.54 17.13 -1.20
C ALA A 237 -10.06 17.22 -0.83
N LEU A 238 -9.21 17.73 -1.73
CA LEU A 238 -7.79 17.97 -1.44
C LEU A 238 -7.60 18.94 -0.27
N LEU A 239 -8.36 20.04 -0.25
CA LEU A 239 -8.36 21.01 0.85
C LEU A 239 -8.89 20.40 2.15
N ALA A 240 -9.96 19.59 2.07
CA ALA A 240 -10.54 18.91 3.22
C ALA A 240 -9.57 17.89 3.83
N VAL A 241 -8.85 17.13 3.01
CA VAL A 241 -7.78 16.23 3.48
C VAL A 241 -6.65 17.02 4.13
N ALA A 242 -6.21 18.11 3.50
CA ALA A 242 -5.09 18.89 4.01
C ALA A 242 -5.41 19.59 5.34
N ARG A 243 -6.62 20.11 5.48
CA ARG A 243 -7.03 20.89 6.65
C ARG A 243 -7.73 20.07 7.72
N ARG A 244 -8.23 18.87 7.37
CA ARG A 244 -8.97 17.97 8.28
C ARG A 244 -10.09 18.68 9.05
N GLY A 245 -10.90 19.44 8.32
CA GLY A 245 -12.02 20.20 8.87
C GLY A 245 -11.64 21.49 9.62
N ARG A 246 -10.34 21.83 9.70
CA ARG A 246 -9.86 23.09 10.29
C ARG A 246 -9.91 24.24 9.28
N PRO A 247 -9.93 25.50 9.74
CA PRO A 247 -9.70 26.65 8.87
C PRO A 247 -8.33 26.59 8.19
N ALA A 248 -8.16 27.39 7.14
CA ALA A 248 -6.86 27.56 6.49
C ALA A 248 -5.81 28.02 7.50
N SER A 249 -4.66 27.35 7.52
CA SER A 249 -3.55 27.77 8.37
C SER A 249 -2.80 28.95 7.74
N PRO A 250 -2.38 29.96 8.52
CA PRO A 250 -1.57 31.04 7.98
C PRO A 250 -0.30 30.50 7.28
N PRO A 251 0.02 30.96 6.07
CA PRO A 251 1.25 30.57 5.40
C PRO A 251 2.48 30.94 6.23
N ARG A 252 3.46 30.03 6.31
CA ARG A 252 4.73 30.23 7.01
C ARG A 252 5.89 29.92 6.08
N PRO A 253 7.06 30.57 6.24
CA PRO A 253 8.24 30.26 5.44
C PRO A 253 8.57 28.76 5.46
N LEU A 254 9.10 28.24 4.34
CA LEU A 254 9.63 26.89 4.29
C LEU A 254 10.83 26.71 5.24
N ALA A 255 11.66 27.75 5.36
CA ALA A 255 12.73 27.80 6.34
C ALA A 255 12.18 27.78 7.77
N GLY A 256 12.74 26.92 8.62
CA GLY A 256 12.26 26.72 10.00
C GLY A 256 10.95 25.95 10.11
N SER A 257 10.45 25.36 9.02
CA SER A 257 9.31 24.45 9.08
C SER A 257 9.75 23.04 9.52
N SER A 258 8.89 22.35 10.28
CA SER A 258 9.11 20.95 10.66
C SER A 258 9.25 20.04 9.44
N PHE A 259 8.64 20.41 8.31
CA PHE A 259 8.82 19.72 7.03
C PHE A 259 10.28 19.74 6.56
N LEU A 260 10.87 20.94 6.45
CA LEU A 260 12.25 21.07 5.98
C LEU A 260 13.25 20.44 6.96
N ASP A 261 12.99 20.53 8.27
CA ASP A 261 13.81 19.88 9.29
C ASP A 261 13.82 18.35 9.11
N ARG A 262 12.65 17.75 8.84
CA ARG A 262 12.54 16.31 8.52
C ARG A 262 13.32 15.95 7.26
N LEU A 263 13.16 16.69 6.16
CA LEU A 263 13.91 16.43 4.92
C LEU A 263 15.42 16.53 5.15
N THR A 264 15.86 17.51 5.94
CA THR A 264 17.27 17.73 6.27
C THR A 264 17.84 16.56 7.09
N ALA A 265 17.11 16.11 8.10
CA ALA A 265 17.51 14.96 8.90
C ALA A 265 17.54 13.66 8.08
N GLU A 266 16.54 13.44 7.22
CA GLU A 266 16.51 12.27 6.32
C GLU A 266 17.64 12.29 5.30
N ALA A 267 17.93 13.44 4.69
CA ALA A 267 19.05 13.58 3.77
C ALA A 267 20.40 13.39 4.47
N ALA A 268 20.57 13.87 5.71
CA ALA A 268 21.79 13.63 6.48
C ALA A 268 22.00 12.12 6.75
N ARG A 269 20.94 11.38 7.10
CA ARG A 269 21.00 9.91 7.22
C ARG A 269 21.38 9.26 5.88
N ALA A 270 20.78 9.70 4.79
CA ALA A 270 21.13 9.21 3.45
C ALA A 270 22.60 9.49 3.11
N GLY A 271 23.10 10.69 3.39
CA GLY A 271 24.48 11.09 3.11
C GLY A 271 25.54 10.28 3.86
N ALA A 272 25.19 9.77 5.04
CA ALA A 272 26.03 8.82 5.77
C ALA A 272 26.02 7.41 5.14
N ALA A 273 24.97 7.05 4.41
CA ALA A 273 24.82 5.73 3.80
C ALA A 273 25.62 5.58 2.49
N ASP A 274 25.46 6.51 1.54
CA ASP A 274 26.09 6.39 0.22
C ASP A 274 26.30 7.72 -0.53
N ALA A 275 26.85 7.64 -1.74
CA ALA A 275 27.13 8.81 -2.60
C ALA A 275 25.86 9.51 -3.10
N SER A 276 24.79 8.77 -3.39
CA SER A 276 23.51 9.36 -3.80
C SER A 276 22.84 10.08 -2.63
N GLY A 277 23.03 9.62 -1.40
CA GLY A 277 22.61 10.35 -0.22
C GLY A 277 23.33 11.69 -0.02
N ARG A 278 24.63 11.78 -0.31
CA ARG A 278 25.35 13.07 -0.25
C ARG A 278 24.81 14.08 -1.25
N ARG A 279 24.43 13.60 -2.43
CA ARG A 279 23.71 14.39 -3.43
C ARG A 279 22.35 14.87 -2.92
N ALA A 280 21.62 14.03 -2.17
CA ALA A 280 20.37 14.45 -1.52
C ALA A 280 20.57 15.53 -0.46
N VAL A 281 21.66 15.50 0.32
CA VAL A 281 22.02 16.60 1.25
C VAL A 281 22.17 17.92 0.49
N ALA A 282 22.90 17.91 -0.63
CA ALA A 282 23.06 19.09 -1.48
C ALA A 282 21.72 19.57 -2.06
N ALA A 283 20.86 18.64 -2.48
CA ALA A 283 19.52 18.93 -3.01
C ALA A 283 18.60 19.59 -1.96
N VAL A 284 18.56 19.09 -0.72
CA VAL A 284 17.79 19.70 0.37
C VAL A 284 18.34 21.08 0.72
N ALA A 285 19.66 21.25 0.77
CA ALA A 285 20.27 22.54 1.01
C ALA A 285 19.94 23.55 -0.11
N ALA A 286 19.89 23.11 -1.37
CA ALA A 286 19.49 23.94 -2.49
C ALA A 286 18.00 24.32 -2.45
N LEU A 287 17.11 23.38 -2.10
CA LEU A 287 15.69 23.63 -1.84
C LEU A 287 15.52 24.72 -0.77
N ALA A 288 16.24 24.61 0.36
CA ALA A 288 16.21 25.59 1.44
C ALA A 288 16.70 26.98 0.99
N ARG A 289 17.80 27.06 0.24
CA ARG A 289 18.33 28.34 -0.27
C ARG A 289 17.37 29.02 -1.23
N ARG A 290 16.76 28.26 -2.15
CA ARG A 290 15.89 28.81 -3.21
C ARG A 290 14.52 29.21 -2.70
N HIS A 291 13.92 28.36 -1.85
CA HIS A 291 12.52 28.47 -1.47
C HIS A 291 12.30 28.72 0.02
N GLY A 292 13.37 28.89 0.81
CA GLY A 292 13.28 29.06 2.26
C GLY A 292 12.39 30.21 2.71
N GLY A 293 12.40 31.33 1.97
CA GLY A 293 11.53 32.48 2.23
C GLY A 293 10.10 32.34 1.72
N THR A 294 9.80 31.33 0.89
CA THR A 294 8.47 31.13 0.32
C THR A 294 7.50 30.70 1.41
N ALA A 295 6.48 31.51 1.68
CA ALA A 295 5.47 31.22 2.67
C ALA A 295 4.43 30.23 2.12
N LEU A 296 4.26 29.08 2.78
CA LEU A 296 3.39 27.97 2.40
C LEU A 296 2.42 27.64 3.53
N GLU A 297 1.18 27.27 3.18
CA GLU A 297 0.28 26.60 4.12
C GLU A 297 0.76 25.16 4.31
N PHE A 298 0.80 24.69 5.56
CA PHE A 298 1.15 23.31 5.92
C PHE A 298 -0.06 22.61 6.50
N GLY A 299 -0.33 21.40 6.03
CA GLY A 299 -1.44 20.59 6.48
C GLY A 299 -1.09 19.11 6.42
N HIS A 300 -2.11 18.27 6.33
CA HIS A 300 -1.95 16.86 6.03
C HIS A 300 -1.93 16.63 4.52
N TRP A 301 -1.57 15.41 4.14
CA TRP A 301 -1.81 14.88 2.81
C TRP A 301 -2.16 13.41 2.93
N HIS A 302 -2.77 12.84 1.90
CA HIS A 302 -2.93 11.40 1.77
C HIS A 302 -1.59 10.73 1.53
N GLY A 303 -0.71 11.37 0.75
CA GLY A 303 0.62 10.83 0.41
C GLY A 303 0.60 9.71 -0.63
N ASP A 304 -0.59 9.30 -1.06
CA ASP A 304 -0.82 8.44 -2.22
C ASP A 304 -2.16 8.77 -2.91
N TRP A 305 -2.41 10.07 -3.11
CA TRP A 305 -3.64 10.54 -3.75
C TRP A 305 -3.61 10.28 -5.26
N VAL A 306 -4.23 9.18 -5.67
CA VAL A 306 -4.20 8.68 -7.06
C VAL A 306 -5.50 7.94 -7.41
N PRO A 307 -5.89 7.84 -8.68
CA PRO A 307 -7.21 7.28 -9.06
C PRO A 307 -7.46 5.84 -8.62
N TRP A 308 -6.41 5.03 -8.49
CA TRP A 308 -6.54 3.64 -8.04
C TRP A 308 -6.68 3.51 -6.52
N ASN A 309 -6.55 4.61 -5.78
CA ASN A 309 -6.84 4.73 -4.34
C ASN A 309 -8.10 5.55 -4.06
N LEU A 310 -8.83 5.93 -5.11
CA LEU A 310 -10.05 6.73 -5.04
C LEU A 310 -11.22 6.01 -5.70
N GLY A 311 -12.39 6.16 -5.11
CA GLY A 311 -13.62 5.60 -5.66
C GLY A 311 -14.84 6.40 -5.26
N ARG A 312 -15.98 6.09 -5.87
CA ARG A 312 -17.28 6.65 -5.52
C ARG A 312 -18.21 5.58 -4.98
N HIS A 313 -18.93 5.92 -3.91
CA HIS A 313 -20.01 5.12 -3.35
C HIS A 313 -21.17 6.04 -2.97
N ALA A 314 -22.37 5.77 -3.47
CA ALA A 314 -23.56 6.60 -3.22
C ALA A 314 -23.36 8.12 -3.50
N GLY A 315 -22.52 8.45 -4.50
CA GLY A 315 -22.17 9.83 -4.86
C GLY A 315 -20.95 10.39 -4.15
N GLU A 316 -20.62 9.87 -2.98
CA GLU A 316 -19.52 10.33 -2.13
C GLU A 316 -18.16 9.76 -2.57
N LEU A 317 -17.10 10.54 -2.37
CA LEU A 317 -15.72 10.11 -2.59
C LEU A 317 -15.27 9.20 -1.45
N VAL A 318 -14.59 8.11 -1.78
CA VAL A 318 -13.97 7.17 -0.85
C VAL A 318 -12.48 7.11 -1.16
N ALA A 319 -11.63 7.21 -0.13
CA ALA A 319 -10.18 7.15 -0.26
C ALA A 319 -9.57 6.09 0.69
N TRP A 320 -8.55 5.37 0.23
CA TRP A 320 -7.90 4.28 0.97
C TRP A 320 -6.40 4.20 0.70
N ASP A 321 -5.68 3.38 1.48
CA ASP A 321 -4.21 3.25 1.43
C ASP A 321 -3.48 4.49 1.99
N TRP A 322 -3.81 4.84 3.24
CA TRP A 322 -3.30 6.03 3.94
C TRP A 322 -1.90 5.85 4.55
N GLU A 323 -1.13 4.85 4.10
CA GLU A 323 0.16 4.48 4.69
C GLU A 323 1.27 5.52 4.52
N HIS A 324 1.07 6.46 3.60
CA HIS A 324 1.97 7.59 3.36
C HIS A 324 1.43 8.92 3.87
N SER A 325 0.29 8.90 4.59
CA SER A 325 -0.27 10.11 5.18
C SER A 325 0.66 10.67 6.24
N ALA A 326 0.85 11.99 6.24
CA ALA A 326 1.68 12.69 7.20
C ALA A 326 1.13 14.10 7.49
N PRO A 327 1.37 14.66 8.69
CA PRO A 327 1.11 16.06 8.99
C PRO A 327 2.25 16.97 8.50
N ASP A 328 2.04 18.28 8.63
CA ASP A 328 3.02 19.32 8.33
C ASP A 328 3.66 19.16 6.95
N VAL A 329 2.85 19.01 5.92
CA VAL A 329 3.27 18.91 4.52
C VAL A 329 2.74 20.13 3.76
N PRO A 330 3.52 20.72 2.82
CA PRO A 330 3.02 21.84 2.02
C PRO A 330 1.72 21.50 1.28
N LEU A 331 0.74 22.40 1.37
CA LEU A 331 -0.50 22.30 0.62
C LEU A 331 -0.20 22.21 -0.89
N GLY A 332 -0.82 21.24 -1.57
CA GLY A 332 -0.60 20.97 -3.00
C GLY A 332 0.20 19.69 -3.28
N PHE A 333 0.75 19.04 -2.27
CA PHE A 333 1.48 17.78 -2.44
C PHE A 333 0.62 16.65 -3.04
N ASP A 334 -0.63 16.47 -2.61
CA ASP A 334 -1.51 15.46 -3.21
C ASP A 334 -1.87 15.76 -4.67
N LEU A 335 -1.95 17.06 -5.05
CA LEU A 335 -2.15 17.47 -6.44
C LEU A 335 -0.92 17.18 -7.31
N ALA A 336 0.28 17.42 -6.76
CA ALA A 336 1.54 17.05 -7.40
C ALA A 336 1.68 15.53 -7.53
N HIS A 337 1.37 14.80 -6.46
CA HIS A 337 1.47 13.34 -6.39
C HIS A 337 0.59 12.65 -7.43
N ASP A 338 -0.67 13.07 -7.56
CA ASP A 338 -1.60 12.56 -8.58
C ASP A 338 -1.02 12.71 -9.99
N ALA A 339 -0.44 13.87 -10.33
CA ALA A 339 0.15 14.10 -11.65
C ALA A 339 1.40 13.26 -11.89
N PHE A 340 2.30 13.21 -10.91
CA PHE A 340 3.54 12.45 -10.98
C PHE A 340 3.27 10.95 -11.14
N GLN A 341 2.39 10.39 -10.31
CA GLN A 341 2.07 8.97 -10.35
C GLN A 341 1.33 8.57 -11.62
N ARG A 342 0.47 9.42 -12.19
CA ARG A 342 -0.14 9.14 -13.51
C ARG A 342 0.88 9.11 -14.63
N ALA A 343 1.93 9.93 -14.58
CA ALA A 343 3.04 9.87 -15.53
C ALA A 343 3.81 8.56 -15.38
N VAL A 344 4.29 8.27 -14.17
CA VAL A 344 5.14 7.09 -13.93
C VAL A 344 4.37 5.77 -14.07
N VAL A 345 3.21 5.62 -13.44
CA VAL A 345 2.53 4.32 -13.31
C VAL A 345 1.61 4.02 -14.49
N LEU A 346 0.86 5.01 -14.99
CA LEU A 346 -0.13 4.77 -16.06
C LEU A 346 0.44 4.94 -17.46
N ARG A 347 1.46 5.81 -17.61
CA ARG A 347 2.06 6.14 -18.91
C ARG A 347 3.49 5.64 -19.06
N ASP A 348 4.07 5.05 -18.00
CA ASP A 348 5.45 4.55 -18.00
C ASP A 348 6.46 5.65 -18.41
N GLU A 349 6.18 6.89 -18.00
CA GLU A 349 7.01 8.05 -18.33
C GLU A 349 8.20 8.18 -17.37
N PRO A 350 9.38 8.62 -17.86
CA PRO A 350 10.55 8.82 -17.02
C PRO A 350 10.35 9.94 -15.99
N ALA A 351 11.14 9.91 -14.91
CA ALA A 351 11.05 10.87 -13.80
C ALA A 351 11.06 12.36 -14.24
N ALA A 352 11.80 12.70 -15.30
CA ALA A 352 11.84 14.06 -15.85
C ALA A 352 10.49 14.50 -16.45
N ALA A 353 9.84 13.63 -17.22
CA ALA A 353 8.51 13.90 -17.76
C ALA A 353 7.46 13.95 -16.66
N ALA A 354 7.58 13.08 -15.65
CA ALA A 354 6.72 13.09 -14.47
C ALA A 354 6.85 14.39 -13.66
N ALA A 355 8.06 14.93 -13.49
CA ALA A 355 8.29 16.25 -12.89
C ALA A 355 7.65 17.39 -13.71
N GLY A 356 7.76 17.36 -15.04
CA GLY A 356 7.06 18.32 -15.90
C GLY A 356 5.52 18.21 -15.82
N ALA A 357 5.00 17.00 -15.60
CA ALA A 357 3.57 16.80 -15.36
C ALA A 357 3.11 17.42 -14.02
N VAL A 358 3.95 17.38 -12.97
CA VAL A 358 3.72 18.10 -11.70
C VAL A 358 3.59 19.60 -11.95
N ASP A 359 4.56 20.20 -12.65
CA ASP A 359 4.56 21.63 -12.95
C ASP A 359 3.28 22.03 -13.71
N THR A 360 2.93 21.26 -14.75
CA THR A 360 1.72 21.48 -15.56
C THR A 360 0.45 21.41 -14.72
N ARG A 361 0.37 20.44 -13.80
CA ARG A 361 -0.80 20.25 -12.94
C ARG A 361 -0.96 21.39 -11.94
N LEU A 362 0.14 21.79 -11.30
CA LEU A 362 0.16 22.90 -10.34
C LEU A 362 -0.11 24.24 -11.04
N ALA A 363 0.39 24.44 -12.26
CA ALA A 363 0.07 25.63 -13.06
C ALA A 363 -1.43 25.72 -13.37
N ARG A 364 -2.08 24.58 -13.66
CA ARG A 364 -3.49 24.53 -14.04
C ARG A 364 -4.45 24.68 -12.86
N TYR A 365 -4.13 24.12 -11.70
CA TYR A 365 -5.06 24.02 -10.57
C TYR A 365 -4.57 24.68 -9.27
N GLY A 366 -3.31 25.12 -9.21
CA GLY A 366 -2.68 25.65 -8.00
C GLY A 366 -3.33 26.93 -7.46
N ASP A 367 -3.90 27.78 -8.32
CA ASP A 367 -4.64 28.98 -7.88
C ASP A 367 -5.81 28.64 -6.97
N GLN A 368 -6.49 27.53 -7.23
CA GLN A 368 -7.63 27.07 -6.41
C GLN A 368 -7.19 26.56 -5.03
N LEU A 369 -5.88 26.34 -4.84
CA LEU A 369 -5.24 26.02 -3.56
C LEU A 369 -4.54 27.25 -2.94
N GLY A 370 -4.67 28.45 -3.53
CA GLY A 370 -3.99 29.66 -3.06
C GLY A 370 -2.49 29.69 -3.37
N LEU A 371 -2.04 28.90 -4.34
CA LEU A 371 -0.64 28.84 -4.77
C LEU A 371 -0.41 29.79 -5.95
N ASP A 372 0.29 30.89 -5.69
CA ASP A 372 0.87 31.74 -6.72
C ASP A 372 2.03 31.03 -7.47
N PRO A 373 2.60 31.60 -8.54
CA PRO A 373 3.68 30.95 -9.28
C PRO A 373 4.90 30.56 -8.45
N ALA A 374 5.31 31.37 -7.46
CA ALA A 374 6.47 31.08 -6.61
C ALA A 374 6.17 29.90 -5.67
N ARG A 375 4.98 29.89 -5.08
CA ARG A 375 4.52 28.77 -4.21
C ARG A 375 4.38 27.47 -4.98
N ARG A 376 3.91 27.50 -6.23
CA ARG A 376 3.83 26.30 -7.08
C ARG A 376 5.22 25.68 -7.32
N GLN A 377 6.22 26.50 -7.62
CA GLN A 377 7.59 26.02 -7.80
C GLN A 377 8.15 25.43 -6.50
N ALA A 378 7.96 26.12 -5.37
CA ALA A 378 8.39 25.61 -4.07
C ALA A 378 7.73 24.26 -3.72
N VAL A 379 6.43 24.12 -3.97
CA VAL A 379 5.67 22.87 -3.76
C VAL A 379 6.18 21.77 -4.68
N ALA A 380 6.41 22.05 -5.96
CA ALA A 380 6.92 21.06 -6.93
C ALA A 380 8.30 20.53 -6.51
N ASP A 381 9.25 21.43 -6.23
CA ASP A 381 10.62 21.06 -5.88
C ASP A 381 10.69 20.31 -4.54
N ALA A 382 9.94 20.80 -3.53
CA ALA A 382 9.83 20.12 -2.24
C ALA A 382 9.21 18.71 -2.36
N TYR A 383 8.19 18.54 -3.21
CA TYR A 383 7.55 17.25 -3.46
C TYR A 383 8.53 16.25 -4.08
N LEU A 384 9.31 16.65 -5.09
CA LEU A 384 10.27 15.75 -5.74
C LEU A 384 11.36 15.28 -4.76
N VAL A 385 11.85 16.17 -3.89
CA VAL A 385 12.79 15.82 -2.82
C VAL A 385 12.19 14.81 -1.84
N GLU A 386 10.96 15.03 -1.38
CA GLU A 386 10.23 14.09 -0.51
C GLU A 386 10.04 12.73 -1.19
N MET A 387 9.75 12.67 -2.50
CA MET A 387 9.63 11.39 -3.22
C MET A 387 10.95 10.61 -3.28
N TRP A 388 12.08 11.30 -3.46
CA TRP A 388 13.38 10.64 -3.44
C TRP A 388 13.72 10.14 -2.03
N LEU A 389 13.55 10.98 -1.00
CA LEU A 389 13.82 10.61 0.40
C LEU A 389 12.90 9.48 0.90
N ARG A 390 11.65 9.44 0.44
CA ARG A 390 10.76 8.31 0.67
C ARG A 390 11.32 7.01 0.10
N THR A 391 11.87 7.06 -1.11
CA THR A 391 12.49 5.86 -1.72
C THR A 391 13.71 5.43 -0.91
N PHE A 392 14.50 6.38 -0.43
CA PHE A 392 15.60 6.11 0.49
C PHE A 392 15.13 5.43 1.79
N ARG A 393 14.05 5.92 2.43
CA ARG A 393 13.50 5.30 3.65
C ARG A 393 13.19 3.81 3.49
N LEU A 394 12.69 3.40 2.32
CA LEU A 394 12.41 2.00 2.01
C LEU A 394 13.71 1.20 1.82
N ALA A 395 14.67 1.76 1.09
CA ALA A 395 15.97 1.12 0.84
C ALA A 395 16.78 0.94 2.13
N ASP A 396 16.87 1.99 2.95
CA ASP A 396 17.50 2.02 4.27
C ASP A 396 16.91 0.97 5.22
N ALA A 397 15.58 0.76 5.13
CA ALA A 397 14.88 -0.26 5.90
C ALA A 397 14.92 -1.68 5.26
N GLY A 398 15.79 -1.89 4.27
CA GLY A 398 16.10 -3.20 3.67
C GLY A 398 15.14 -3.68 2.59
N ALA A 399 14.22 -2.83 2.12
CA ALA A 399 13.24 -3.21 1.11
C ALA A 399 13.75 -3.02 -0.34
N GLY A 400 14.88 -2.32 -0.49
CA GLY A 400 15.49 -2.02 -1.79
C GLY A 400 15.01 -0.70 -2.40
N TRP A 401 15.62 -0.31 -3.52
CA TRP A 401 15.32 0.92 -4.23
C TRP A 401 14.19 0.76 -5.24
N ASN A 402 13.40 1.82 -5.45
CA ASN A 402 12.53 1.92 -6.60
C ASN A 402 13.36 2.32 -7.84
N ALA A 403 13.50 1.41 -8.80
CA ALA A 403 14.32 1.60 -10.00
C ALA A 403 13.83 2.71 -10.93
N ALA A 404 12.54 3.09 -10.88
CA ALA A 404 12.02 4.20 -11.67
C ALA A 404 12.43 5.57 -11.11
N LEU A 405 12.76 5.64 -9.81
CA LEU A 405 13.06 6.89 -9.10
C LEU A 405 14.53 7.03 -8.73
N HIS A 406 15.18 5.94 -8.31
CA HIS A 406 16.59 5.97 -7.95
C HIS A 406 17.47 5.44 -9.09
N PRO A 407 18.52 6.17 -9.51
CA PRO A 407 18.92 7.51 -9.07
C PRO A 407 18.26 8.66 -9.86
N ALA A 408 17.50 8.36 -10.93
CA ALA A 408 17.07 9.32 -11.96
C ALA A 408 16.33 10.56 -11.43
N LEU A 409 15.51 10.43 -10.39
CA LEU A 409 14.80 11.56 -9.80
C LEU A 409 15.75 12.58 -9.18
N LEU A 410 16.91 12.15 -8.67
CA LEU A 410 17.91 13.05 -8.11
C LEU A 410 18.59 13.88 -9.21
N ASP A 411 18.84 13.30 -10.38
CA ASP A 411 19.37 14.03 -11.55
C ASP A 411 18.39 15.14 -11.98
N VAL A 412 17.09 14.85 -11.93
CA VAL A 412 16.03 15.83 -12.21
C VAL A 412 16.03 16.95 -11.19
N ILE A 413 16.10 16.63 -9.89
CA ILE A 413 16.13 17.61 -8.81
C ILE A 413 17.34 18.54 -8.94
N GLU A 414 18.54 17.98 -9.15
CA GLU A 414 19.77 18.76 -9.31
C GLU A 414 19.70 19.69 -10.51
N LYS A 415 19.21 19.21 -11.65
CA LYS A 415 19.03 20.04 -12.85
C LYS A 415 18.07 21.21 -12.57
N ARG A 416 16.99 20.98 -11.82
CA ARG A 416 16.02 22.04 -11.48
C ARG A 416 16.58 23.08 -10.51
N HIS A 417 17.44 22.66 -9.58
CA HIS A 417 18.02 23.56 -8.59
C HIS A 417 19.23 24.36 -9.11
N ASN A 418 19.85 23.93 -10.22
CA ASN A 418 20.97 24.60 -10.85
C ASN A 418 20.57 25.66 -11.90
N VAL A 419 19.27 25.86 -12.13
CA VAL A 419 18.68 26.88 -13.02
C VAL A 419 18.00 27.95 -12.18
#